data_AF-A0A949F095-F1
#
_entry.id   AF-A0A949F095-F1
#
_cell.length_a   1.000
_cell.length_b   1.000
_cell.length_c   1.000
_cell.angle_alpha   90.00
_cell.angle_beta   90.00
_cell.angle_gamma   90.00
#
_symmetry.space_group_name_H-M   'P 1'
#
loop_
_entity.id
_entity.type
_entity.pdbx_description
1 polymer ?
#
loop_
_entity_poly.entity_id
_entity_poly.type
_entity_poly.pdbx_seq_one_letter_code
_entity_poly.pdbx_strand_id
1 'polypeptide(L)'
;MKKLIALFVLLVFVAGLIFISNNECLAAWGRKDKDKENEEEVKADEPKLIHAFKDADALGEFEQLYVAKQATFGRMGVLQAYFSMEQNNLSQIDAQMQEKFGFKMDPSKMYDLNRDTMEMREVGPVAPTVPVPSE
;
A
#
# COMPACT_ATOMS: atom_id res chain seq x y z
N MET A 1 9.15 -37.92 2.76
CA MET A 1 8.79 -37.17 3.98
C MET A 1 8.69 -35.66 3.76
N LYS A 2 9.74 -34.96 3.29
CA LYS A 2 9.70 -33.48 3.07
C LYS A 2 8.56 -32.99 2.16
N LYS A 3 8.26 -33.72 1.07
CA LYS A 3 7.14 -33.39 0.14
C LYS A 3 5.74 -33.59 0.75
N LEU A 4 5.61 -34.54 1.69
CA LEU A 4 4.34 -34.79 2.40
C LEU A 4 4.09 -33.71 3.47
N ILE A 5 5.15 -33.24 4.13
CA ILE A 5 5.08 -32.13 5.09
C ILE A 5 4.69 -30.83 4.38
N ALA A 6 5.29 -30.55 3.22
CA ALA A 6 4.93 -29.37 2.41
C ALA A 6 3.47 -29.41 1.94
N LEU A 7 2.97 -30.58 1.53
CA LEU A 7 1.57 -30.74 1.13
C LEU A 7 0.61 -30.53 2.31
N PHE A 8 0.99 -30.99 3.51
CA PHE A 8 0.20 -30.83 4.72
C PHE A 8 0.12 -29.37 5.16
N VAL A 9 1.25 -28.65 5.11
CA VAL A 9 1.29 -27.19 5.41
C VAL A 9 0.44 -26.40 4.42
N LEU A 10 0.49 -26.76 3.13
CA LEU A 10 -0.33 -26.12 2.10
C LEU A 10 -1.83 -26.36 2.34
N LEU A 11 -2.22 -27.59 2.68
CA LEU A 11 -3.61 -27.95 2.96
C LEU A 11 -4.15 -27.22 4.21
N VAL A 12 -3.35 -27.09 5.27
CA VAL A 12 -3.72 -26.34 6.47
C VAL A 12 -3.85 -24.85 6.16
N PHE A 13 -2.97 -24.29 5.32
CA PHE A 13 -3.03 -22.88 4.94
C PHE A 13 -4.26 -22.55 4.10
N VAL A 14 -4.61 -23.42 3.14
CA VAL A 14 -5.82 -23.26 2.31
C VAL A 14 -7.09 -23.43 3.14
N ALA A 15 -7.14 -24.39 4.06
CA ALA A 15 -8.27 -24.55 4.98
C ALA A 15 -8.43 -23.33 5.91
N GLY A 16 -7.33 -22.76 6.39
CA GLY A 16 -7.34 -21.53 7.20
C GLY A 16 -7.87 -20.32 6.43
N LEU A 17 -7.51 -20.17 5.15
CA LEU A 17 -8.05 -19.09 4.30
C LEU A 17 -9.54 -19.26 4.04
N ILE A 18 -10.01 -20.49 3.76
CA ILE A 18 -11.44 -20.79 3.57
C ILE A 18 -12.23 -20.48 4.86
N PHE A 19 -11.68 -20.83 6.02
CA PHE A 19 -12.28 -20.57 7.33
C PHE A 19 -12.37 -19.08 7.69
N ILE A 20 -11.42 -18.25 7.24
CA ILE A 20 -11.47 -16.79 7.42
C ILE A 20 -12.46 -16.14 6.45
N SER A 21 -12.56 -16.67 5.22
CA SER A 21 -13.47 -16.12 4.19
C SER A 21 -14.95 -16.46 4.41
N ASN A 22 -15.25 -17.56 5.09
CA ASN A 22 -16.61 -17.85 5.54
C ASN A 22 -16.80 -17.19 6.90
N ASN A 23 -17.87 -16.40 7.07
CA ASN A 23 -18.24 -15.64 8.28
C ASN A 23 -18.34 -16.46 9.60
N GLU A 24 -17.94 -17.74 9.63
CA GLU A 24 -17.93 -18.62 10.80
C GLU A 24 -16.89 -18.23 11.86
N CYS A 25 -15.81 -17.53 11.49
CA CYS A 25 -14.81 -17.05 12.46
C CYS A 25 -15.42 -16.07 13.49
N LEU A 26 -16.44 -15.29 13.10
CA LEU A 26 -17.16 -14.40 14.02
C LEU A 26 -18.18 -15.15 14.89
N ALA A 27 -18.69 -16.31 14.43
CA ALA A 27 -19.65 -17.11 15.18
C ALA A 27 -18.97 -18.03 16.22
N ALA A 28 -17.74 -18.49 15.96
CA ALA A 28 -17.00 -19.41 16.83
C ALA A 28 -16.44 -18.76 18.11
N TRP A 29 -16.22 -17.44 18.12
CA TRP A 29 -15.86 -16.70 19.33
C TRP A 29 -17.06 -16.31 20.20
N GLY A 30 -18.29 -16.55 19.73
CA GLY A 30 -19.52 -16.13 20.41
C GLY A 30 -20.14 -17.16 21.37
N ARG A 31 -19.51 -18.31 21.65
CA ARG A 31 -20.15 -19.34 22.50
C ARG A 31 -19.25 -19.91 23.60
N LYS A 32 -19.46 -19.29 24.78
CA LYS A 32 -19.35 -19.79 26.16
C LYS A 32 -17.97 -20.20 26.69
N ASP A 33 -17.51 -19.48 27.71
CA ASP A 33 -17.59 -20.03 29.07
C ASP A 33 -17.98 -18.95 30.08
N LYS A 34 -18.87 -19.33 30.99
CA LYS A 34 -19.18 -18.60 32.22
C LYS A 34 -18.08 -18.92 33.21
N ASP A 35 -17.28 -17.94 33.59
CA ASP A 35 -16.82 -17.80 34.97
C ASP A 35 -16.62 -16.32 35.29
N LYS A 36 -17.12 -15.93 36.46
CA LYS A 36 -17.10 -14.56 36.98
C LYS A 36 -15.68 -14.21 37.41
N GLU A 37 -15.11 -13.14 36.86
CA GLU A 37 -14.23 -12.26 37.62
C GLU A 37 -14.16 -10.88 36.96
N ASN A 38 -14.82 -9.92 37.61
CA ASN A 38 -14.56 -8.47 37.60
C ASN A 38 -13.82 -7.88 36.39
N GLU A 39 -14.49 -7.81 35.25
CA GLU A 39 -14.09 -6.91 34.17
C GLU A 39 -14.82 -5.59 34.39
N GLU A 40 -14.06 -4.51 34.64
CA GLU A 40 -14.53 -3.18 34.32
C GLU A 40 -14.98 -3.23 32.86
N GLU A 41 -16.29 -3.23 32.66
CA GLU A 41 -16.94 -3.12 31.37
C GLU A 41 -16.45 -1.80 30.77
N VAL A 42 -15.36 -1.86 30.00
CA VAL A 42 -14.99 -0.82 29.06
C VAL A 42 -16.18 -0.75 28.12
N LYS A 43 -17.13 0.12 28.44
CA LYS A 43 -18.20 0.50 27.53
C LYS A 43 -17.49 0.94 26.26
N ALA A 44 -17.48 0.05 25.27
CA ALA A 44 -17.07 0.41 23.94
C ALA A 44 -17.99 1.56 23.55
N ASP A 45 -17.42 2.77 23.46
CA ASP A 45 -18.17 3.95 23.07
C ASP A 45 -18.92 3.61 21.78
N GLU A 46 -20.25 3.72 21.84
CA GLU A 46 -21.07 3.46 20.67
C GLU A 46 -20.58 4.36 19.53
N PRO A 47 -20.45 3.84 18.30
CA PRO A 47 -19.97 4.62 17.19
C PRO A 47 -20.82 5.88 17.03
N LYS A 48 -20.16 7.04 17.08
CA LYS A 48 -20.82 8.33 16.93
C LYS A 48 -21.54 8.38 15.59
N LEU A 49 -22.87 8.58 15.61
CA LEU A 49 -23.63 8.89 14.40
C LEU A 49 -23.16 10.24 13.84
N ILE A 50 -22.51 10.22 12.67
CA ILE A 50 -22.01 11.45 12.00
C ILE A 50 -23.01 11.96 10.96
N HIS A 51 -23.76 11.06 10.32
CA HIS A 51 -24.73 11.44 9.29
C HIS A 51 -25.85 10.40 9.17
N ALA A 52 -27.07 10.88 8.95
CA ALA A 52 -28.23 10.06 8.62
C ALA A 52 -28.76 10.48 7.25
N PHE A 53 -28.92 9.52 6.35
CA PHE A 53 -29.44 9.77 5.00
C PHE A 53 -30.96 9.91 5.03
N LYS A 54 -31.49 10.73 4.13
CA LYS A 54 -32.94 10.99 4.02
C LYS A 54 -33.74 9.79 3.51
N ASP A 55 -33.18 9.01 2.59
CA ASP A 55 -33.81 7.89 1.89
C ASP A 55 -32.76 6.88 1.40
N ALA A 56 -33.21 5.72 0.93
CA ALA A 56 -32.35 4.65 0.43
C ALA A 56 -31.59 5.06 -0.84
N ASP A 57 -32.19 5.90 -1.68
CA ASP A 57 -31.56 6.37 -2.91
C ASP A 57 -30.33 7.25 -2.61
N ALA A 58 -30.44 8.19 -1.66
CA ALA A 58 -29.32 9.01 -1.22
C ALA A 58 -28.20 8.21 -0.56
N LEU A 59 -28.54 7.16 0.20
CA LEU A 59 -27.54 6.26 0.74
C LEU A 59 -26.81 5.51 -0.38
N GLY A 60 -27.53 5.03 -1.39
CA GLY A 60 -26.94 4.32 -2.54
C GLY A 60 -26.01 5.19 -3.38
N GLU A 61 -26.40 6.44 -3.68
CA GLU A 61 -25.55 7.40 -4.37
C GLU A 61 -24.28 7.72 -3.56
N PHE A 62 -24.42 7.92 -2.25
CA PHE A 62 -23.29 8.16 -1.37
C PHE A 62 -22.35 6.96 -1.32
N GLU A 63 -22.88 5.74 -1.20
CA GLU A 63 -22.09 4.51 -1.12
C GLU A 63 -21.19 4.35 -2.35
N GLN A 64 -21.71 4.59 -3.55
CA GLN A 64 -20.92 4.53 -4.78
C GLN A 64 -19.74 5.51 -4.76
N LEU A 65 -19.98 6.76 -4.38
CA LEU A 65 -18.94 7.79 -4.26
C LEU A 65 -17.93 7.44 -3.15
N TYR A 66 -18.41 6.93 -2.02
CA TYR A 66 -17.58 6.57 -0.89
C TYR A 66 -16.63 5.42 -1.24
N VAL A 67 -17.14 4.35 -1.86
CA VAL A 67 -16.32 3.22 -2.32
C VAL A 67 -15.30 3.68 -3.37
N ALA A 68 -15.71 4.51 -4.34
CA ALA A 68 -14.80 5.08 -5.33
C ALA A 68 -13.70 5.94 -4.70
N LYS A 69 -14.04 6.72 -3.67
CA LYS A 69 -13.08 7.53 -2.90
C LYS A 69 -12.08 6.63 -2.14
N GLN A 70 -12.55 5.59 -1.46
CA GLN A 70 -11.68 4.65 -0.74
C GLN A 70 -10.74 3.90 -1.69
N ALA A 71 -11.24 3.43 -2.83
CA ALA A 71 -10.40 2.80 -3.85
C ALA A 71 -9.32 3.76 -4.38
N THR A 72 -9.64 5.05 -4.53
CA THR A 72 -8.68 6.07 -4.94
C THR A 72 -7.63 6.33 -3.86
N PHE A 73 -8.01 6.42 -2.59
CA PHE A 73 -7.04 6.50 -1.48
C PHE A 73 -6.11 5.29 -1.45
N GLY A 74 -6.63 4.08 -1.63
CA GLY A 74 -5.81 2.87 -1.72
C GLY A 74 -4.77 2.96 -2.84
N ARG A 75 -5.18 3.38 -4.04
CA ARG A 75 -4.26 3.57 -5.19
C ARG A 75 -3.19 4.62 -4.90
N MET A 76 -3.56 5.76 -4.30
CA MET A 76 -2.59 6.79 -3.93
C MET A 76 -1.57 6.29 -2.90
N GLY A 77 -2.00 5.51 -1.91
CA GLY A 77 -1.09 4.90 -0.94
C GLY A 77 -0.06 3.98 -1.60
N VAL A 78 -0.50 3.16 -2.55
CA VAL A 78 0.40 2.29 -3.34
C VAL A 78 1.38 3.11 -4.17
N LEU A 79 0.90 4.12 -4.91
CA LEU A 79 1.77 5.00 -5.71
C LEU A 79 2.78 5.77 -4.86
N GLN A 80 2.38 6.23 -3.67
CA GLN A 80 3.29 6.88 -2.74
C GLN A 80 4.39 5.93 -2.27
N ALA A 81 4.05 4.68 -1.95
CA ALA A 81 5.03 3.66 -1.57
C ALA A 81 6.03 3.38 -2.71
N TYR A 82 5.54 3.23 -3.95
CA TYR A 82 6.40 3.08 -5.13
C TYR A 82 7.31 4.30 -5.32
N PHE A 83 6.78 5.51 -5.21
CA PHE A 83 7.56 6.73 -5.34
C PHE A 83 8.68 6.84 -4.29
N SER A 84 8.40 6.47 -3.04
CA SER A 84 9.41 6.43 -1.98
C SER A 84 10.48 5.36 -2.22
N MET A 85 10.07 4.20 -2.73
CA MET A 85 11.00 3.13 -3.10
C MET A 85 11.96 3.58 -4.20
N GLU A 86 11.45 4.20 -5.27
CA GLU A 86 12.29 4.69 -6.37
C GLU A 86 13.24 5.81 -5.94
N GLN A 87 12.82 6.72 -5.05
CA GLN A 87 13.72 7.71 -4.47
C GLN A 87 14.88 7.07 -3.69
N ASN A 88 14.61 6.01 -2.94
CA ASN A 88 15.66 5.28 -2.24
C ASN A 88 16.62 4.62 -3.25
N ASN A 89 16.08 3.97 -4.28
CA ASN A 89 16.89 3.37 -5.35
C ASN A 89 17.80 4.41 -6.02
N LEU A 90 17.27 5.58 -6.38
CA LEU A 90 18.04 6.67 -6.97
C LEU A 90 19.18 7.13 -6.06
N SER A 91 18.90 7.33 -4.76
CA SER A 91 19.92 7.70 -3.77
C SER A 91 21.05 6.66 -3.67
N GLN A 92 20.69 5.36 -3.72
CA GLN A 92 21.69 4.28 -3.73
C GLN A 92 22.53 4.27 -5.01
N ILE A 93 21.91 4.49 -6.16
CA ILE A 93 22.60 4.57 -7.45
C ILE A 93 23.57 5.76 -7.45
N ASP A 94 23.14 6.93 -6.98
CA ASP A 94 23.99 8.12 -6.85
C ASP A 94 25.19 7.87 -5.92
N ALA A 95 24.97 7.21 -4.78
CA ALA A 95 26.04 6.83 -3.87
C ALA A 95 27.07 5.91 -4.56
N GLN A 96 26.61 4.91 -5.33
CA GLN A 96 27.50 4.02 -6.06
C GLN A 96 28.27 4.73 -7.18
N MET A 97 27.65 5.68 -7.88
CA MET A 97 28.34 6.48 -8.90
C MET A 97 29.44 7.33 -8.27
N GLN A 98 29.14 7.99 -7.15
CA GLN A 98 30.12 8.78 -6.42
C GLN A 98 31.26 7.91 -5.86
N GLU A 99 30.95 6.76 -5.28
CA GLU A 99 31.97 5.87 -4.70
C GLU A 99 32.88 5.27 -5.78
N LYS A 100 32.32 4.76 -6.87
CA LYS A 100 33.08 4.03 -7.90
C LYS A 100 33.80 4.92 -8.89
N PHE A 101 33.21 6.08 -9.21
CA PHE A 101 33.70 6.96 -10.27
C PHE A 101 34.09 8.35 -9.76
N GLY A 102 33.88 8.66 -8.48
CA GLY A 102 34.14 9.99 -7.91
C GLY A 102 33.20 11.07 -8.45
N PHE A 103 32.12 10.68 -9.14
CA PHE A 103 31.23 11.60 -9.85
C PHE A 103 29.85 11.65 -9.22
N LYS A 104 29.37 12.88 -8.97
CA LYS A 104 28.02 13.16 -8.50
C LYS A 104 27.20 13.73 -9.65
N MET A 105 26.12 13.03 -10.01
CA MET A 105 25.17 13.55 -11.00
C MET A 105 24.39 14.73 -10.42
N ASP A 106 24.14 15.75 -11.25
CA ASP A 106 23.21 16.82 -10.92
C ASP A 106 21.78 16.38 -11.31
N PRO A 107 20.84 16.25 -10.36
CA PRO A 107 19.48 15.79 -10.64
C PRO A 107 18.68 16.77 -11.49
N SER A 108 19.16 17.99 -11.72
CA SER A 108 18.54 18.97 -12.60
C SER A 108 19.01 18.85 -14.06
N LYS A 109 19.97 17.96 -14.35
CA LYS A 109 20.63 17.84 -15.67
C LYS A 109 20.38 16.49 -16.32
N MET A 110 20.30 16.52 -17.64
CA MET A 110 20.35 15.34 -18.49
C MET A 110 21.75 15.17 -19.05
N TYR A 111 22.18 13.92 -19.21
CA TYR A 111 23.52 13.57 -19.69
C TYR A 111 23.43 12.61 -20.87
N ASP A 112 24.28 12.83 -21.87
CA ASP A 112 24.50 11.91 -22.98
C ASP A 112 25.84 11.20 -22.83
N LEU A 113 25.89 9.93 -23.24
CA LEU A 113 27.06 9.07 -23.13
C LEU A 113 27.58 8.74 -24.53
N ASN A 114 28.69 9.36 -24.92
CA ASN A 114 29.38 9.03 -26.16
C ASN A 114 30.35 7.87 -25.94
N ARG A 115 30.03 6.71 -26.53
CA ARG A 115 30.83 5.49 -26.39
C ARG A 115 32.10 5.48 -27.23
N ASP A 116 32.11 6.21 -28.35
CA ASP A 116 33.26 6.26 -29.24
C ASP A 116 34.36 7.14 -28.65
N THR A 117 33.98 8.26 -28.03
CA THR A 117 34.92 9.17 -27.37
C THR A 117 35.11 8.88 -25.87
N MET A 118 34.30 7.98 -25.29
CA MET A 118 34.29 7.65 -23.85
C MET A 118 34.01 8.87 -22.96
N GLU A 119 33.11 9.74 -23.39
CA GLU A 119 32.78 10.99 -22.69
C GLU A 119 31.30 11.03 -22.28
N MET A 120 31.04 11.73 -21.18
CA MET A 120 29.70 12.10 -20.76
C MET A 120 29.53 13.62 -20.87
N ARG A 121 28.42 14.09 -21.44
CA ARG A 121 28.16 15.51 -21.68
C ARG A 121 26.77 15.91 -21.20
N GLU A 122 26.65 17.09 -20.59
CA GLU A 122 25.34 17.67 -20.28
C GLU A 122 24.63 18.06 -21.58
N VAL A 123 23.37 17.64 -21.73
CA VAL A 123 22.56 17.90 -22.94
C VAL A 123 21.33 18.77 -22.68
N GLY A 124 21.09 19.16 -21.44
CA GLY A 124 20.00 20.08 -21.08
C GLY A 124 19.48 19.86 -19.67
N PRO A 125 18.47 20.63 -19.25
CA PRO A 125 17.79 20.42 -17.98
C PRO A 125 16.85 19.21 -18.04
N VAL A 126 16.61 18.58 -16.90
CA VAL A 126 15.48 17.66 -16.73
C VAL A 126 14.17 18.44 -16.88
N ALA A 127 13.22 17.92 -17.65
CA ALA A 127 11.93 18.58 -17.84
C ALA A 127 11.19 18.76 -16.50
N PRO A 128 10.61 19.95 -16.22
CA PRO A 128 9.91 20.18 -14.97
C PRO A 128 8.69 19.27 -14.88
N THR A 129 8.59 18.51 -13.79
CA THR A 129 7.42 17.70 -13.46
C THR A 129 6.34 18.60 -12.89
N VAL A 130 5.72 19.45 -13.71
CA VAL A 130 4.47 20.10 -13.30
C VAL A 130 3.37 19.05 -13.50
N PRO A 131 2.73 18.53 -12.44
CA PRO A 131 1.56 17.69 -12.62
C PRO A 131 0.49 18.53 -13.34
N VAL A 132 0.09 18.10 -14.53
CA VAL A 132 -1.05 18.69 -15.23
C VAL A 132 -2.28 18.30 -14.42
N PRO A 133 -3.05 19.26 -13.86
CA PRO A 133 -4.32 18.95 -13.24
C PRO A 133 -5.22 18.31 -14.31
N SER A 134 -5.76 17.14 -14.03
CA SER A 134 -6.86 16.60 -14.82
C SER A 134 -8.09 17.48 -14.60
N GLU A 135 -8.51 18.22 -15.63
CA GLU A 135 -9.79 18.96 -15.67
C GLU A 135 -10.99 18.00 -15.59
#